data_AF-A0A3B8QBA9-F1
#
_entry.id   AF-A0A3B8QBA9-F1
#
_cell.length_a   1.000
_cell.length_b   1.000
_cell.length_c   1.000
_cell.angle_alpha   90.00
_cell.angle_beta   90.00
_cell.angle_gamma   90.00
#
_symmetry.space_group_name_H-M   'P 1'
#
loop_
_entity.id
_entity.type
_entity.pdbx_description
1 polymer ?
#
loop_
_entity_poly.entity_id
_entity_poly.type
_entity_poly.pdbx_seq_one_letter_code
_entity_poly.pdbx_strand_id
1 'polypeptide(L)'
;MSRSDDQISAMLEKELRKDPNAATAFLKEKAAEIKKSVGKMSLRSFHGTYVGSVKRKISGRKGGRKKGAKVKKAAGKVAKTATGAARSSGSLQDLLSSHLQSKRDALVAALDAAQSRAVKSSDLAAIEAFGKKMDRMRKSLAE
;
A
#
# COMPACT_ATOMS: atom_id res chain seq x y z
N MET A 1 23.99 -10.80 -22.32
CA MET A 1 24.44 -10.05 -21.12
C MET A 1 25.93 -10.31 -20.96
N SER A 2 26.70 -9.38 -20.40
CA SER A 2 28.14 -9.63 -20.21
C SER A 2 28.34 -10.63 -19.07
N ARG A 3 29.34 -11.51 -19.16
CA ARG A 3 29.64 -12.52 -18.11
C ARG A 3 29.77 -11.88 -16.72
N SER A 4 30.28 -10.66 -16.65
CA SER A 4 30.41 -9.88 -15.41
C SER A 4 29.06 -9.47 -14.81
N ASP A 5 28.05 -9.15 -15.64
CA ASP A 5 26.71 -8.80 -15.15
C ASP A 5 26.00 -10.02 -14.55
N ASP A 6 26.23 -11.21 -15.13
CA ASP A 6 25.69 -12.46 -14.60
C ASP A 6 26.33 -12.81 -13.25
N GLN A 7 27.66 -12.62 -13.11
CA GLN A 7 28.37 -12.79 -11.83
C GLN A 7 27.86 -11.84 -10.74
N ILE A 8 27.64 -10.57 -11.07
CA ILE A 8 27.05 -9.59 -10.13
C ILE A 8 25.65 -10.05 -9.70
N SER A 9 24.82 -10.49 -10.66
CA SER A 9 23.46 -10.94 -10.35
C SER A 9 23.45 -12.17 -9.43
N ALA A 10 24.36 -13.13 -9.64
CA ALA A 10 24.49 -14.32 -8.80
C ALA A 10 25.00 -14.00 -7.39
N MET A 11 25.94 -13.07 -7.25
CA MET A 11 26.42 -12.59 -5.95
C MET A 11 25.28 -11.92 -5.18
N LEU A 12 24.56 -11.00 -5.84
CA LEU A 12 23.41 -10.31 -5.25
C LEU A 12 22.28 -11.27 -4.89
N GLU A 13 22.04 -12.31 -5.70
CA GLU A 13 21.05 -13.35 -5.38
C GLU A 13 21.43 -14.10 -4.09
N LYS A 14 22.71 -14.42 -3.87
CA LYS A 14 23.16 -15.06 -2.62
C LYS A 14 23.00 -14.15 -1.40
N GLU A 15 23.31 -12.86 -1.53
CA GLU A 15 23.23 -11.91 -0.43
C GLU A 15 21.79 -11.52 -0.10
N LEU A 16 20.97 -11.24 -1.11
CA LEU A 16 19.56 -10.85 -0.93
C LEU A 16 18.66 -12.01 -0.51
N ARG A 17 19.09 -13.26 -0.71
CA ARG A 17 18.42 -14.44 -0.14
C ARG A 17 18.68 -14.59 1.36
N LYS A 18 19.87 -14.21 1.82
CA LYS A 18 20.21 -14.21 3.25
C LYS A 18 19.54 -13.03 3.95
N ASP A 19 19.73 -11.83 3.40
CA ASP A 19 19.21 -10.59 3.95
C ASP A 19 18.42 -9.79 2.89
N PRO A 20 17.08 -9.88 2.88
CA PRO A 20 16.26 -9.19 1.89
C PRO A 20 16.32 -7.65 2.01
N ASN A 21 16.76 -7.13 3.15
CA ASN A 21 16.87 -5.71 3.47
C ASN A 21 18.32 -5.20 3.50
N ALA A 22 19.28 -5.95 2.95
CA ALA A 22 20.67 -5.52 2.87
C ALA A 22 20.81 -4.11 2.26
N ALA A 23 21.66 -3.29 2.88
CA ALA A 23 21.89 -1.92 2.45
C ALA A 23 22.42 -1.89 1.01
N THR A 24 21.76 -1.10 0.16
CA THR A 24 22.09 -1.06 -1.28
C THR A 24 23.49 -0.49 -1.55
N ALA A 25 24.04 0.29 -0.62
CA ALA A 25 25.41 0.79 -0.66
C ALA A 25 26.44 -0.35 -0.54
N PHE A 26 26.26 -1.25 0.43
CA PHE A 26 27.14 -2.40 0.65
C PHE A 26 27.13 -3.37 -0.54
N LEU A 27 25.94 -3.60 -1.11
CA LEU A 27 25.79 -4.41 -2.33
C LEU A 27 26.50 -3.79 -3.53
N LYS A 28 26.56 -2.45 -3.59
CA LYS A 28 27.23 -1.72 -4.67
C LYS A 28 28.75 -1.81 -4.55
N GLU A 29 29.30 -1.72 -3.34
CA GLU A 29 30.75 -1.86 -3.10
C GLU A 29 31.25 -3.22 -3.56
N LYS A 30 30.58 -4.30 -3.14
CA LYS A 30 30.90 -5.66 -3.58
C LYS A 30 30.74 -5.87 -5.09
N ALA A 31 29.71 -5.28 -5.69
CA ALA A 31 29.54 -5.32 -7.14
C ALA A 31 30.59 -4.49 -7.90
N ALA A 32 31.15 -3.44 -7.28
CA ALA A 32 32.19 -2.61 -7.86
C ALA A 32 33.55 -3.34 -7.95
N GLU A 33 33.81 -4.28 -7.04
CA GLU A 33 34.99 -5.18 -7.08
C GLU A 33 34.96 -6.06 -8.34
N ILE A 34 33.79 -6.56 -8.72
CA ILE A 34 33.60 -7.39 -9.92
C ILE A 34 33.65 -6.53 -11.20
N LYS A 35 33.03 -5.35 -11.17
CA LYS A 35 32.96 -4.46 -12.35
C LYS A 35 33.07 -3.00 -11.93
N LYS A 36 34.22 -2.39 -12.25
CA LYS A 36 34.50 -0.96 -11.97
C LYS A 36 33.44 0.00 -12.52
N SER A 37 32.75 -0.36 -13.61
CA SER A 37 31.67 0.48 -14.17
C SER A 37 30.46 0.60 -13.24
N VAL A 38 30.21 -0.41 -12.40
CA VAL A 38 29.09 -0.42 -11.44
C VAL A 38 29.37 0.53 -10.27
N GLY A 39 30.64 0.65 -9.87
CA GLY A 39 31.08 1.63 -8.87
C GLY A 39 30.75 3.07 -9.29
N LYS A 40 30.80 3.38 -10.59
CA LYS A 40 30.47 4.69 -11.16
C LYS A 40 28.96 4.99 -11.23
N MET A 41 28.10 3.98 -11.06
CA MET A 41 26.65 4.17 -11.14
C MET A 41 26.08 4.81 -9.88
N SER A 42 25.01 5.59 -10.00
CA SER A 42 24.27 6.05 -8.82
C SER A 42 23.64 4.86 -8.07
N LEU A 43 23.42 5.01 -6.75
CA LEU A 43 22.75 3.99 -5.94
C LEU A 43 21.36 3.65 -6.49
N ARG A 44 20.62 4.65 -6.97
CA ARG A 44 19.29 4.48 -7.58
C ARG A 44 19.36 3.67 -8.87
N SER A 45 20.34 3.97 -9.74
CA SER A 45 20.54 3.25 -10.99
C SER A 45 20.93 1.80 -10.73
N PHE A 46 21.89 1.57 -9.82
CA PHE A 46 22.31 0.22 -9.42
C PHE A 46 21.15 -0.59 -8.84
N HIS A 47 20.32 0.04 -7.98
CA HIS A 47 19.14 -0.60 -7.44
C HIS A 47 18.16 -1.01 -8.56
N GLY A 48 17.87 -0.11 -9.50
CA GLY A 48 16.91 -0.39 -10.57
C GLY A 48 17.35 -1.51 -11.53
N THR A 49 18.64 -1.54 -11.88
CA THR A 49 19.18 -2.50 -12.85
C THR A 49 19.45 -3.88 -12.26
N TYR A 50 20.10 -3.94 -11.10
CA TYR A 50 20.56 -5.20 -10.52
C TYR A 50 19.67 -5.65 -9.35
N VAL A 51 19.65 -4.88 -8.25
CA VAL A 51 18.98 -5.28 -6.99
C VAL A 51 17.47 -5.51 -7.19
N GLY A 52 16.79 -4.59 -7.86
CA GLY A 52 15.36 -4.69 -8.12
C GLY A 52 15.02 -5.84 -9.08
N SER A 53 15.92 -6.17 -10.02
CA SER A 53 15.77 -7.35 -10.87
C SER A 53 15.86 -8.64 -10.05
N VAL A 54 16.86 -8.73 -9.18
CA VAL A 54 17.08 -9.86 -8.28
C VAL A 54 15.94 -10.02 -7.27
N LYS A 55 15.50 -8.94 -6.60
CA LYS A 55 14.35 -8.97 -5.68
C LYS A 55 13.06 -9.45 -6.37
N ARG A 56 12.82 -9.05 -7.62
CA ARG A 56 11.67 -9.53 -8.41
C ARG A 56 11.78 -11.02 -8.75
N LYS A 57 12.99 -11.52 -9.05
CA LYS A 57 13.22 -12.96 -9.25
C LYS A 57 12.98 -13.76 -7.97
N ILE A 58 13.55 -13.31 -6.84
CA ILE A 58 13.42 -13.99 -5.55
C ILE A 58 11.97 -14.01 -5.08
N SER A 59 11.26 -12.88 -5.16
CA SER A 59 9.85 -12.79 -4.72
C SER A 59 8.86 -13.52 -5.65
N GLY A 60 9.32 -14.09 -6.76
CA GLY A 60 8.43 -14.73 -7.76
C GLY A 60 7.46 -13.76 -8.43
N ARG A 61 7.52 -12.47 -8.11
CA ARG A 61 6.66 -11.42 -8.67
C ARG A 61 7.14 -11.12 -10.09
N LYS A 62 6.75 -11.99 -11.04
CA LYS A 62 6.88 -11.73 -12.47
C LYS A 62 6.25 -10.37 -12.73
N GLY A 63 7.06 -9.39 -13.11
CA GLY A 63 6.59 -8.12 -13.63
C GLY A 63 5.69 -8.42 -14.82
N GLY A 64 4.38 -8.32 -14.60
CA GLY A 64 3.36 -8.58 -15.60
C GLY A 64 3.43 -7.52 -16.69
N ARG A 65 4.37 -7.69 -17.62
CA ARG A 65 4.23 -7.12 -18.96
C ARG A 65 3.93 -8.32 -19.86
N LYS A 66 2.64 -8.52 -20.16
CA LYS A 66 2.19 -9.48 -21.18
C LYS A 66 2.91 -9.14 -22.49
N LYS A 67 4.03 -9.82 -22.78
CA LYS A 67 4.58 -9.94 -24.12
C LYS A 67 3.55 -10.73 -24.93
N GLY A 68 2.68 -10.04 -25.67
CA GLY A 68 1.73 -10.74 -26.53
C GLY A 68 0.49 -9.98 -26.99
N ALA A 69 0.17 -8.79 -26.46
CA ALA A 69 -0.91 -7.99 -27.03
C ALA A 69 -0.41 -7.30 -28.32
N LYS A 70 -0.22 -8.08 -29.39
CA LYS A 70 -0.30 -7.56 -30.75
C LYS A 70 -1.62 -6.81 -30.81
N VAL A 71 -1.54 -5.52 -31.09
CA VAL A 71 -2.64 -4.69 -31.52
C VAL A 71 -3.24 -5.35 -32.77
N LYS A 72 -4.19 -6.26 -32.58
CA LYS A 72 -5.08 -6.72 -33.63
C LYS A 72 -6.40 -6.00 -33.39
N LYS A 73 -6.63 -4.97 -34.21
CA LYS A 73 -7.98 -4.53 -34.57
C LYS A 73 -8.76 -5.80 -34.94
N ALA A 74 -9.73 -6.17 -34.12
CA ALA A 74 -10.74 -7.13 -34.48
C ALA A 74 -12.08 -6.53 -34.06
N ALA A 75 -12.71 -5.90 -35.04
CA ALA A 75 -14.12 -5.61 -35.04
C ALA A 75 -14.91 -6.93 -34.95
N GLY A 76 -16.06 -6.88 -34.30
CA GLY A 76 -17.02 -7.99 -34.19
C GLY A 76 -17.49 -8.13 -32.74
N LYS A 77 -18.47 -7.31 -32.30
CA LYS A 77 -19.88 -7.71 -32.15
C LYS A 77 -19.98 -9.05 -31.39
N VAL A 78 -20.39 -9.07 -30.13
CA VAL A 78 -21.79 -9.24 -29.64
C VAL A 78 -21.65 -9.25 -28.09
N ALA A 79 -22.48 -8.72 -27.20
CA ALA A 79 -23.62 -7.80 -27.18
C ALA A 79 -23.86 -7.45 -25.68
N LYS A 80 -24.35 -6.23 -25.42
CA LYS A 80 -25.05 -5.75 -24.20
C LYS A 80 -24.20 -5.70 -22.90
N THR A 81 -23.81 -4.55 -22.34
CA THR A 81 -24.58 -3.33 -22.10
C THR A 81 -23.73 -2.06 -22.32
N ALA A 82 -24.33 -1.10 -23.01
CA ALA A 82 -23.70 0.13 -23.45
C ALA A 82 -23.83 1.22 -22.38
N THR A 83 -22.75 1.54 -21.67
CA THR A 83 -22.47 2.85 -21.06
C THR A 83 -20.99 2.98 -20.70
N GLY A 84 -20.09 2.54 -21.60
CA GLY A 84 -18.65 2.39 -21.28
C GLY A 84 -17.67 3.30 -22.02
N ALA A 85 -18.07 3.96 -23.11
CA ALA A 85 -17.12 4.47 -24.10
C ALA A 85 -17.05 6.00 -24.22
N ALA A 86 -17.29 6.74 -23.13
CA ALA A 86 -17.07 8.19 -23.07
C ALA A 86 -16.23 8.66 -21.85
N ARG A 87 -15.61 7.74 -21.08
CA ARG A 87 -15.08 8.02 -19.72
C ARG A 87 -13.55 7.88 -19.54
N SER A 88 -12.73 7.93 -20.58
CA SER A 88 -11.27 7.72 -20.38
C SER A 88 -10.51 8.90 -19.77
N SER A 89 -11.12 10.09 -19.62
CA SER A 89 -10.60 11.19 -18.79
C SER A 89 -11.33 11.31 -17.44
N GLY A 90 -12.60 10.91 -17.37
CA GLY A 90 -13.38 10.85 -16.13
C GLY A 90 -12.93 9.74 -15.18
N SER A 91 -12.39 8.63 -15.68
CA SER A 91 -12.11 7.46 -14.83
C SER A 91 -11.05 7.71 -13.75
N LEU A 92 -10.02 8.52 -14.00
CA LEU A 92 -8.98 8.77 -12.99
C LEU A 92 -9.43 9.83 -11.97
N GLN A 93 -10.13 10.88 -12.45
CA GLN A 93 -10.75 11.87 -11.57
C GLN A 93 -11.87 11.27 -10.71
N ASP A 94 -12.67 10.36 -11.26
CA ASP A 94 -13.70 9.62 -10.51
C ASP A 94 -13.09 8.67 -9.48
N LEU A 95 -11.98 7.99 -9.82
CA LEU A 95 -11.26 7.14 -8.87
C LEU A 95 -10.61 7.94 -7.74
N LEU A 96 -10.05 9.12 -8.05
CA LEU A 96 -9.51 10.02 -7.03
C LEU A 96 -10.62 10.61 -6.15
N SER A 97 -11.73 11.03 -6.76
CA SER A 97 -12.86 11.61 -6.04
C SER A 97 -13.53 10.59 -5.13
N SER A 98 -13.76 9.36 -5.62
CA SER A 98 -14.28 8.27 -4.81
C SER A 98 -13.32 7.85 -3.69
N HIS A 99 -12.00 7.85 -3.95
CA HIS A 99 -11.02 7.57 -2.91
C HIS A 99 -10.99 8.66 -1.82
N LEU A 100 -11.07 9.93 -2.20
CA LEU A 100 -11.13 11.05 -1.25
C LEU A 100 -12.45 11.06 -0.46
N GLN A 101 -13.57 10.76 -1.11
CA GLN A 101 -14.87 10.59 -0.45
C GLN A 101 -14.82 9.45 0.58
N SER A 102 -14.27 8.28 0.19
CA SER A 102 -14.16 7.15 1.13
C SER A 102 -13.32 7.48 2.37
N LYS A 103 -12.27 8.30 2.22
CA LYS A 103 -11.46 8.77 3.36
C LYS A 103 -12.21 9.77 4.22
N ARG A 104 -12.97 10.69 3.60
CA ARG A 104 -13.82 11.63 4.34
C ARG A 104 -14.85 10.88 5.17
N ASP A 105 -15.53 9.90 4.58
CA ASP A 105 -16.57 9.13 5.27
C ASP A 105 -15.98 8.32 6.44
N ALA A 106 -14.79 7.73 6.26
CA ALA A 106 -14.08 7.05 7.33
C ALA A 106 -13.69 7.99 8.48
N LEU A 107 -13.27 9.23 8.18
CA LEU A 107 -12.97 10.23 9.20
C LEU A 107 -14.22 10.71 9.95
N VAL A 108 -15.33 10.93 9.23
CA VAL A 108 -16.61 11.29 9.84
C VAL A 108 -17.10 10.17 10.76
N ALA A 109 -17.07 8.91 10.29
CA ALA A 109 -17.46 7.77 11.12
C ALA A 109 -16.55 7.60 12.36
N ALA A 110 -15.24 7.86 12.22
CA ALA A 110 -14.32 7.84 13.35
C ALA A 110 -14.60 8.97 14.35
N LEU A 111 -14.95 10.15 13.86
CA LEU A 111 -15.34 11.29 14.69
C LEU A 111 -16.64 11.03 15.44
N ASP A 112 -17.67 10.51 14.76
CA ASP A 112 -18.94 10.13 15.39
C ASP A 112 -18.76 9.03 16.43
N ALA A 113 -17.89 8.05 16.14
CA ALA A 113 -17.54 6.99 17.09
C ALA A 113 -16.78 7.56 18.31
N ALA A 114 -15.87 8.52 18.10
CA ALA A 114 -15.14 9.19 19.17
C ALA A 114 -16.06 10.05 20.04
N GLN A 115 -16.97 10.82 19.43
CA GLN A 115 -17.98 11.62 20.13
C GLN A 115 -18.95 10.73 20.91
N SER A 116 -19.45 9.66 20.30
CA SER A 116 -20.32 8.69 20.97
C SER A 116 -19.62 8.03 22.16
N ARG A 117 -18.31 7.74 22.06
CA ARG A 117 -17.52 7.21 23.16
C ARG A 117 -17.30 8.26 24.26
N ALA A 118 -16.99 9.50 23.89
CA ALA A 118 -16.82 10.60 24.83
C ALA A 118 -18.10 10.83 25.65
N VAL A 119 -19.25 10.99 24.97
CA VAL A 119 -20.57 11.19 25.58
C VAL A 119 -20.98 10.02 26.49
N LYS A 120 -20.66 8.77 26.09
CA LYS A 120 -20.92 7.59 26.93
C LYS A 120 -19.96 7.49 28.12
N SER A 121 -18.75 8.02 28.00
CA SER A 121 -17.70 7.87 29.03
C SER A 121 -17.74 8.92 30.13
N SER A 122 -18.16 10.17 29.84
CA SER A 122 -18.02 11.27 30.80
C SER A 122 -19.29 11.58 31.57
N ASP A 123 -20.42 11.84 30.88
CA ASP A 123 -21.45 12.66 31.53
C ASP A 123 -22.77 11.92 31.75
N LEU A 124 -23.25 11.11 30.81
CA LEU A 124 -24.57 10.48 30.94
C LEU A 124 -24.61 9.34 31.97
N ALA A 125 -23.59 8.49 31.99
CA ALA A 125 -23.52 7.38 32.95
C ALA A 125 -23.32 7.88 34.39
N ALA A 126 -22.56 8.96 34.58
CA ALA A 126 -22.35 9.59 35.87
C ALA A 126 -23.63 10.28 36.38
N ILE A 127 -24.36 10.98 35.51
CA ILE A 127 -25.65 11.61 35.84
C ILE A 127 -26.71 10.56 36.19
N GLU A 128 -26.81 9.46 35.44
CA GLU A 128 -27.73 8.36 35.76
C GLU A 128 -27.38 7.66 37.09
N ALA A 129 -26.10 7.43 37.36
CA ALA A 129 -25.65 6.85 38.62
C ALA A 129 -25.94 7.78 39.81
N PHE A 130 -25.77 9.09 39.62
CA PHE A 130 -26.13 10.10 40.61
C PHE A 130 -27.64 10.14 40.87
N GLY A 131 -28.48 10.13 39.82
CA GLY A 131 -29.94 10.06 39.94
C GLY A 131 -30.41 8.84 40.73
N LYS A 132 -29.88 7.65 40.39
CA LYS A 132 -30.18 6.41 41.14
C LYS A 132 -29.76 6.47 42.61
N LYS A 133 -28.65 7.17 42.91
CA LYS A 133 -28.17 7.36 44.29
C LYS A 133 -29.09 8.31 45.07
N MET A 134 -29.54 9.40 44.44
CA MET A 134 -30.50 10.35 45.03
C MET A 134 -31.86 9.70 45.30
N ASP A 135 -32.35 8.85 44.40
CA ASP A 135 -33.61 8.12 44.61
C ASP A 135 -33.53 7.12 45.77
N ARG A 136 -32.38 6.47 45.96
CA ARG A 136 -32.14 5.61 47.13
C ARG A 136 -32.12 6.40 48.44
N MET A 137 -31.45 7.56 48.46
CA MET A 137 -31.44 8.42 49.64
C MET A 137 -32.84 8.97 49.98
N ARG A 138 -33.65 9.30 48.98
CA ARG A 138 -35.04 9.74 49.20
C ARG A 138 -35.89 8.65 49.81
N LYS A 139 -35.72 7.39 49.37
CA LYS A 139 -36.43 6.24 49.94
C LYS A 139 -36.02 5.97 51.39
N SER A 140 -34.74 6.07 51.71
CA SER A 140 -34.24 5.88 53.08
C SER A 140 -34.58 7.03 54.05
N LEU A 141 -35.04 8.17 53.53
CA LEU A 141 -35.50 9.32 54.34
C LEU A 141 -37.02 9.32 54.54
N ALA A 142 -37.74 8.45 53.83
CA ALA A 142 -39.20 8.33 53.89
C ALA A 142 -39.66 7.10 54.71
N GLU A 143 -38.72 6.28 55.18
CA GLU A 143 -38.89 5.23 56.21
C GLU A 143 -38.46 5.77 57.57
#